data_AF-A0ABD5T5J1-F1
#
_entry.id   AF-A0ABD5T5J1-F1
#
_cell.length_a   1.000
_cell.length_b   1.000
_cell.length_c   1.000
_cell.angle_alpha   90.00
_cell.angle_beta   90.00
_cell.angle_gamma   90.00
#
_symmetry.space_group_name_H-M   'P 1'
#
loop_
_entity.id
_entity.type
_entity.pdbx_description
1 polymer ?
#
loop_
_entity_poly.entity_id
_entity_poly.type
_entity_poly.pdbx_seq_one_letter_code
_entity_poly.pdbx_strand_id
1 'polypeptide(L)'
;GDLGDGTPSVEEAIDELGATPDPTPASLDADEWPRSVSGSPETIASVLTQLADRIGVDEVMVQHTAPDHDDALASHALLAEAVGLDSQN
;
A
#
# COMPACT_ATOMS: atom_id res chain seq x y z
N GLY A 1 18.64 1.90 19.52
CA GLY A 1 17.58 2.81 19.99
C GLY A 1 16.58 1.96 20.72
N ASP A 2 16.14 2.41 21.89
CA ASP A 2 14.98 1.85 22.56
C ASP A 2 13.75 2.18 21.70
N LEU A 3 13.03 1.18 21.21
CA LEU A 3 11.87 1.36 20.32
C LEU A 3 10.56 1.53 21.10
N GLY A 4 10.61 1.79 22.42
CA GLY A 4 9.41 2.01 23.24
C GLY A 4 8.50 0.78 23.34
N ASP A 5 7.47 0.92 24.17
CA ASP A 5 6.45 -0.10 24.43
C ASP A 5 5.44 -0.14 23.26
N GLY A 6 5.79 -0.82 22.16
CA GLY A 6 4.90 -1.10 21.03
C GLY A 6 5.04 -0.21 19.79
N THR A 7 4.37 -0.59 18.70
CA THR A 7 4.27 0.22 17.48
C THR A 7 3.45 1.48 17.78
N PRO A 8 3.92 2.71 17.46
CA PRO A 8 3.17 3.92 17.72
C PRO A 8 1.84 3.92 16.97
N SER A 9 0.82 4.54 17.57
CA SER A 9 -0.43 4.83 16.89
C SER A 9 -0.23 5.82 15.74
N VAL A 10 -1.18 5.89 14.82
CA VAL A 10 -1.14 6.85 13.71
C VAL A 10 -1.09 8.29 14.21
N GLU A 11 -1.87 8.63 15.24
CA GLU A 11 -1.90 9.99 15.81
C GLU A 11 -0.55 10.37 16.43
N GLU A 12 0.07 9.46 17.20
CA GLU A 12 1.41 9.68 17.77
C GLU A 12 2.47 9.84 16.68
N ALA A 13 2.42 9.01 15.63
CA ALA A 13 3.34 9.14 14.51
C ALA A 13 3.19 10.48 13.78
N ILE A 14 1.97 11.01 13.63
CA ILE A 14 1.73 12.30 12.99
C ILE A 14 2.22 13.45 13.88
N ASP A 15 1.99 13.40 15.19
CA ASP A 15 2.46 14.43 16.12
C ASP A 15 4.00 14.52 16.13
N GLU A 16 4.68 13.37 16.12
CA GLU A 16 6.15 13.30 16.08
C GLU A 16 6.73 13.69 14.71
N LEU A 17 6.07 13.31 13.60
CA LEU A 17 6.56 13.59 12.23
C LEU A 17 6.10 14.95 11.68
N GLY A 18 5.11 15.59 12.30
CA GLY A 18 4.55 16.88 11.94
C GLY A 18 3.58 16.88 10.75
N ALA A 19 3.56 15.82 9.93
CA ALA A 19 2.61 15.62 8.84
C ALA A 19 2.63 14.17 8.35
N THR A 20 1.61 13.78 7.60
CA THR A 20 1.66 12.58 6.75
C THR A 20 2.44 12.86 5.47
N PRO A 21 3.15 11.87 4.89
CA PRO A 21 3.71 11.98 3.55
C PRO A 21 2.61 12.21 2.50
N ASP A 22 2.98 12.83 1.38
CA ASP A 22 2.12 12.86 0.20
C ASP A 22 1.84 11.42 -0.30
N PRO A 23 0.63 11.15 -0.81
CA PRO A 23 0.32 9.85 -1.37
C PRO A 23 1.20 9.55 -2.59
N THR A 24 1.35 8.27 -2.90
CA THR A 24 2.07 7.85 -4.11
C THR A 24 1.34 8.40 -5.34
N PRO A 25 2.05 8.99 -6.32
CA PRO A 25 1.45 9.39 -7.58
C PRO A 25 0.82 8.19 -8.30
N ALA A 26 -0.28 8.40 -9.02
CA ALA A 26 -0.94 7.34 -9.76
C ALA A 26 -0.08 6.82 -10.94
N SER A 27 0.83 7.64 -11.47
CA SER A 27 1.75 7.27 -12.56
C SER A 27 3.20 7.34 -12.09
N LEU A 28 3.97 6.31 -12.39
CA LEU A 28 5.40 6.24 -12.08
C LEU A 28 6.25 6.62 -13.29
N ASP A 29 7.38 7.27 -13.04
CA ASP A 29 8.41 7.45 -14.06
C ASP A 29 9.04 6.10 -14.45
N ALA A 30 9.64 6.02 -15.64
CA ALA A 30 10.09 4.76 -16.24
C ALA A 30 11.15 4.00 -15.41
N ASP A 31 11.96 4.74 -14.66
CA ASP A 31 13.04 4.24 -13.78
C ASP A 31 12.65 4.21 -12.29
N GLU A 32 11.43 4.62 -11.95
CA GLU A 32 10.96 4.73 -10.58
C GLU A 32 10.51 3.37 -10.00
N TRP A 33 11.07 3.01 -8.84
CA TRP A 33 10.70 1.82 -8.07
C TRP A 33 10.42 2.23 -6.62
N PRO A 34 9.16 2.55 -6.27
CA PRO A 34 8.83 3.02 -4.93
C PRO A 34 9.08 1.92 -3.89
N ARG A 35 9.75 2.26 -2.80
CA ARG A 35 9.94 1.34 -1.66
C ARG A 35 8.67 1.13 -0.84
N SER A 36 7.75 2.09 -0.89
CA SER A 36 6.47 2.08 -0.19
C SER A 36 5.43 2.71 -1.10
N VAL A 37 4.23 2.13 -1.13
CA VAL A 37 3.10 2.62 -1.91
C VAL A 37 1.94 2.90 -0.95
N SER A 38 1.31 4.06 -1.10
CA SER A 38 0.15 4.50 -0.32
C SER A 38 -0.77 5.35 -1.19
N GLY A 39 -2.07 5.25 -0.96
CA GLY A 39 -3.05 6.01 -1.75
C GLY A 39 -4.41 5.34 -1.76
N SER A 40 -5.28 5.80 -2.67
CA SER A 40 -6.57 5.16 -2.90
C SER A 40 -6.41 3.77 -3.55
N PRO A 41 -7.43 2.90 -3.48
CA PRO A 41 -7.38 1.60 -4.14
C PRO A 41 -7.04 1.69 -5.64
N GLU A 42 -7.56 2.71 -6.34
CA GLU A 42 -7.26 2.96 -7.76
C GLU A 42 -5.81 3.38 -7.99
N THR A 43 -5.24 4.16 -7.06
CA THR A 43 -3.83 4.56 -7.10
C THR A 43 -2.94 3.33 -6.97
N ILE A 44 -3.23 2.47 -6.00
CA ILE A 44 -2.45 1.24 -5.80
C ILE A 44 -2.61 0.29 -6.98
N ALA A 45 -3.83 0.09 -7.49
CA ALA A 45 -4.07 -0.73 -8.68
C ALA A 45 -3.26 -0.24 -9.89
N SER A 46 -3.29 1.07 -10.15
CA SER A 46 -2.51 1.67 -11.25
C SER A 46 -1.01 1.47 -11.09
N VAL A 47 -0.48 1.65 -9.88
CA VAL A 47 0.94 1.42 -9.58
C VAL A 47 1.30 -0.06 -9.77
N LEU A 48 0.50 -1.00 -9.25
CA LEU A 48 0.76 -2.43 -9.38
C LEU A 48 0.75 -2.89 -10.84
N THR A 49 -0.20 -2.42 -11.66
CA THR A 49 -0.23 -2.69 -13.11
C THR A 49 1.03 -2.18 -13.80
N GLN A 50 1.46 -0.95 -13.52
CA GLN A 50 2.68 -0.39 -14.11
C GLN A 50 3.93 -1.20 -13.75
N LEU A 51 4.03 -1.63 -12.48
CA LEU A 51 5.15 -2.46 -12.04
C LEU A 51 5.12 -3.85 -12.68
N ALA A 52 3.94 -4.47 -12.80
CA ALA A 52 3.76 -5.78 -13.43
C ALA A 52 4.11 -5.74 -14.93
N ASP A 53 3.56 -4.77 -15.67
CA ASP A 53 3.80 -4.58 -17.11
C ASP A 53 5.29 -4.34 -17.40
N ARG A 54 5.97 -3.61 -16.52
CA ARG A 54 7.39 -3.26 -16.67
C ARG A 54 8.30 -4.49 -16.68
N ILE A 55 7.96 -5.55 -15.93
CA ILE A 55 8.74 -6.78 -15.83
C ILE A 55 8.09 -7.98 -16.53
N GLY A 56 6.88 -7.81 -17.05
CA GLY A 56 6.14 -8.84 -17.80
C GLY A 56 5.70 -10.01 -16.93
N VAL A 57 5.18 -9.74 -15.73
CA VAL A 57 4.60 -10.77 -14.84
C VAL A 57 3.08 -10.78 -14.92
N ASP A 58 2.51 -11.97 -14.77
CA ASP A 58 1.04 -12.17 -14.78
C ASP A 58 0.41 -11.97 -13.40
N GLU A 59 1.19 -12.13 -12.32
CA GLU A 59 0.70 -12.08 -10.94
C GLU A 59 1.64 -11.27 -10.04
N VAL A 60 1.06 -10.54 -9.08
CA VAL A 60 1.78 -9.80 -8.05
C VAL A 60 1.32 -10.28 -6.67
N MET A 61 2.27 -10.70 -5.84
CA MET A 61 1.99 -11.03 -4.45
C MET A 61 2.12 -9.78 -3.56
N VAL A 62 1.01 -9.38 -2.94
CA VAL A 62 0.97 -8.25 -2.01
C VAL A 62 1.29 -8.75 -0.60
N GLN A 63 2.35 -8.18 -0.01
CA GLN A 63 2.65 -8.32 1.41
C GLN A 63 2.65 -6.93 2.02
N HIS A 64 1.95 -6.76 3.14
CA HIS A 64 1.94 -5.51 3.87
C HIS A 64 2.08 -5.74 5.37
N THR A 65 2.41 -4.69 6.10
CA THR A 65 2.40 -4.65 7.57
C THR A 65 1.34 -3.66 7.98
N ALA A 66 0.29 -4.14 8.64
CA ALA A 66 -0.78 -3.34 9.22
C ALA A 66 -0.77 -3.55 10.75
N PRO A 67 -1.04 -2.51 11.54
CA PRO A 67 -1.08 -2.62 13.00
C PRO A 67 -2.26 -3.46 13.48
N ASP A 68 -3.39 -3.42 12.76
CA ASP A 68 -4.65 -4.06 13.12
C ASP A 68 -5.10 -5.10 12.07
N HIS A 69 -5.64 -6.23 12.54
CA HIS A 69 -6.09 -7.31 11.67
C HIS A 69 -7.26 -6.90 10.76
N ASP A 70 -8.21 -6.13 11.31
CA ASP A 70 -9.38 -5.68 10.56
C ASP A 70 -8.98 -4.73 9.42
N ASP A 71 -7.99 -3.86 9.66
CA ASP A 71 -7.41 -2.99 8.63
C ASP A 71 -6.68 -3.79 7.54
N ALA A 72 -5.98 -4.86 7.94
CA ALA A 72 -5.31 -5.75 6.99
C ALA A 72 -6.32 -6.44 6.04
N LEU A 73 -7.45 -6.89 6.59
CA LEU A 73 -8.55 -7.50 5.82
C LEU A 73 -9.24 -6.48 4.92
N ALA A 74 -9.58 -5.31 5.46
CA ALA A 74 -10.20 -4.22 4.70
C ALA A 74 -9.29 -3.78 3.53
N SER A 75 -7.99 -3.65 3.76
CA SER A 75 -7.02 -3.32 2.72
C SER A 75 -7.00 -4.36 1.59
N HIS A 76 -6.99 -5.66 1.91
CA HIS A 76 -7.04 -6.70 0.87
C HIS A 76 -8.35 -6.69 0.10
N ALA A 77 -9.49 -6.46 0.78
CA ALA A 77 -10.78 -6.39 0.12
C ALA A 77 -10.85 -5.23 -0.88
N LEU A 78 -10.39 -4.04 -0.48
CA LEU A 78 -10.31 -2.86 -1.35
C LEU A 78 -9.39 -3.07 -2.54
N LEU A 79 -8.23 -3.71 -2.32
CA LEU A 79 -7.30 -4.02 -3.40
C LEU A 79 -7.88 -5.03 -4.39
N ALA A 80 -8.49 -6.12 -3.89
CA ALA A 80 -9.13 -7.12 -4.72
C ALA A 80 -10.23 -6.51 -5.60
N GLU A 81 -11.08 -5.65 -5.02
CA GLU A 81 -12.10 -4.92 -5.78
C GLU A 81 -11.48 -4.01 -6.84
N ALA A 82 -10.45 -3.24 -6.48
CA ALA A 82 -9.79 -2.30 -7.41
C ALA A 82 -9.09 -2.98 -8.59
N VAL A 83 -8.62 -4.22 -8.41
CA VAL A 83 -8.03 -5.02 -9.51
C VAL A 83 -9.04 -5.95 -10.19
N GLY A 84 -10.33 -5.87 -9.84
CA GLY A 84 -11.39 -6.65 -10.48
C GLY A 84 -11.37 -8.14 -10.12
N LEU A 85 -10.85 -8.50 -8.95
CA LEU A 85 -10.90 -9.86 -8.43
C LEU A 85 -12.22 -10.11 -7.70
N ASP A 86 -12.98 -11.06 -8.23
CA ASP A 86 -14.20 -11.54 -7.57
C ASP A 86 -13.87 -12.44 -6.38
N SER A 87 -14.77 -12.45 -5.40
CA SER A 87 -14.72 -13.44 -4.33
C SER A 87 -14.88 -14.84 -4.90
N GLN A 88 -13.88 -15.70 -4.69
CA GLN A 88 -13.98 -17.11 -5.02
C GLN A 88 -14.95 -17.76 -4.01
N ASN A 89 -16.14 -18.15 -4.48
CA ASN A 89 -17.16 -18.87 -3.69
C ASN A 89 -16.88 -20.38 -3.69
#